data_AF-A0A2G5BGM4-F1
#
_entry.id   AF-A0A2G5BGM4-F1
#
_cell.length_a   1.000
_cell.length_b   1.000
_cell.length_c   1.000
_cell.angle_alpha   90.00
_cell.angle_beta   90.00
_cell.angle_gamma   90.00
#
_symmetry.space_group_name_H-M   'P 1'
#
loop_
_entity.id
_entity.type
_entity.pdbx_description
1 polymer ?
#
loop_
_entity_poly.entity_id
_entity_poly.type
_entity_poly.pdbx_seq_one_letter_code
_entity_poly.pdbx_strand_id
1 'polypeptide(L)'
;MRHNFIGMVISTAMKKTVRVQVAKRVMNHHVQKEVVRHKVYMAHDDLEKCNVGDIVRIEHCRKISRHKNFAVAEVIKAAMTWTDPETGETVGRVATRSFSASCVANKDILQELYLKEIRSYKPDASATKADVSTKEFAAPKVPEAPKNDIDLKSDLKSYEQAGVLSQ
;
A
#
# COMPACT_ATOMS: atom_id res chain seq x y z
N MET A 1 32.95 4.34 24.60
CA MET A 1 32.18 4.83 23.42
C MET A 1 30.79 4.19 23.48
N ARG A 2 29.69 4.96 23.41
CA ARG A 2 28.32 4.39 23.45
C ARG A 2 27.92 3.89 22.06
N HIS A 3 27.12 2.82 22.00
CA HIS A 3 26.58 2.32 20.72
C HIS A 3 25.51 3.28 20.20
N ASN A 4 25.70 3.78 18.98
CA ASN A 4 24.79 4.70 18.32
C ASN A 4 24.22 4.07 17.05
N PHE A 5 22.93 4.27 16.81
CA PHE A 5 22.27 3.84 15.59
C PHE A 5 21.45 4.98 15.01
N ILE A 6 21.31 4.99 13.69
CA ILE A 6 20.44 5.92 12.96
C ILE A 6 19.28 5.12 12.39
N GLY A 7 18.07 5.63 12.56
CA GLY A 7 16.87 4.95 12.10
C GLY A 7 15.68 5.88 11.93
N MET A 8 14.61 5.35 11.34
CA MET A 8 13.36 6.06 11.12
C MET A 8 12.35 5.73 12.21
N VAL A 9 11.59 6.71 12.66
CA VAL A 9 10.49 6.51 13.62
C VAL A 9 9.31 5.85 12.91
N ILE A 10 8.93 4.65 13.36
CA ILE A 10 7.75 3.93 12.85
C ILE A 10 6.49 4.34 13.60
N SER A 11 6.59 4.53 14.91
CA SER A 11 5.42 4.76 15.77
C SER A 11 5.78 5.46 17.07
N THR A 12 4.91 6.37 17.48
CA THR A 12 4.96 7.19 18.70
C THR A 12 3.75 6.94 19.60
N ALA A 13 3.04 5.82 19.43
CA ALA A 13 1.78 5.55 20.13
C ALA A 13 1.92 5.33 21.66
N MET A 14 3.14 5.17 22.17
CA MET A 14 3.41 4.90 23.59
C MET A 14 3.99 6.13 24.27
N LYS A 15 3.58 6.39 25.52
CA LYS A 15 4.12 7.49 26.32
C LYS A 15 5.65 7.39 26.47
N LYS A 16 6.33 8.50 26.27
CA LYS A 16 7.79 8.67 26.41
C LYS A 16 8.63 7.60 25.70
N THR A 17 8.08 7.01 24.64
CA THR A 17 8.66 5.83 23.98
C THR A 17 8.41 5.87 22.49
N VAL A 18 9.49 5.72 21.73
CA VAL A 18 9.45 5.76 20.26
C VAL A 18 9.94 4.43 19.70
N ARG A 19 9.23 3.89 18.71
CA ARG A 19 9.68 2.70 17.97
C ARG A 19 10.50 3.15 16.76
N VAL A 20 11.78 2.80 16.75
CA VAL A 20 12.74 3.21 15.72
C VAL A 20 13.19 2.01 14.90
N GLN A 21 13.06 2.08 13.58
CA GLN A 21 13.57 1.09 12.64
C GLN A 21 15.00 1.43 12.23
N VAL A 22 15.94 0.56 12.58
CA VAL A 22 17.33 0.67 12.16
C VAL A 22 17.56 -0.30 11.01
N ALA A 23 18.05 0.22 9.89
CA ALA A 23 18.48 -0.57 8.74
C ALA A 23 19.95 -0.98 8.92
N LYS A 24 20.25 -2.26 8.79
CA LYS A 24 21.62 -2.79 8.77
C LYS A 24 21.83 -3.54 7.46
N ARG A 25 22.89 -3.19 6.74
CA ARG A 25 23.30 -3.98 5.57
C ARG A 25 24.08 -5.20 6.04
N VAL A 26 23.72 -6.37 5.53
CA VAL A 26 24.31 -7.66 5.89
C VAL A 26 24.50 -8.48 4.61
N MET A 27 25.67 -9.10 4.44
CA MET A 27 25.93 -10.06 3.36
C MET A 27 25.07 -11.31 3.58
N ASN A 28 24.25 -11.69 2.60
CA ASN A 28 23.62 -13.00 2.61
C ASN A 28 24.63 -14.04 2.08
N HIS A 29 25.10 -14.95 2.93
CA HIS A 29 26.12 -15.94 2.58
C HIS A 29 25.72 -16.90 1.45
N HIS A 30 24.43 -17.21 1.30
CA HIS A 30 23.96 -18.15 0.28
C HIS A 30 23.97 -17.54 -1.13
N VAL A 31 23.54 -16.28 -1.25
CA VAL A 31 23.41 -15.58 -2.54
C VAL A 31 24.58 -14.61 -2.79
N GLN A 32 25.47 -14.45 -1.80
CA GLN A 32 26.60 -13.51 -1.81
C GLN A 32 26.20 -12.06 -2.19
N LYS A 33 24.97 -11.66 -1.84
CA LYS A 33 24.42 -10.33 -2.10
C LYS A 33 24.19 -9.58 -0.80
N GLU A 34 24.49 -8.28 -0.80
CA GLU A 34 24.19 -7.40 0.32
C GLU A 34 22.67 -7.18 0.41
N VAL A 35 22.09 -7.50 1.57
CA VAL A 35 20.67 -7.32 1.85
C VAL A 35 20.48 -6.39 3.05
N VAL A 36 19.45 -5.56 2.99
CA VAL A 36 19.08 -4.68 4.10
C VAL A 36 18.19 -5.45 5.06
N ARG A 37 18.65 -5.61 6.31
CA ARG A 37 17.85 -6.17 7.41
C ARG A 37 17.43 -5.05 8.35
N HIS A 38 16.16 -5.06 8.74
CA HIS A 38 15.63 -4.07 9.66
C HIS A 38 15.48 -4.65 11.06
N LYS A 39 15.85 -3.86 12.07
CA LYS A 39 15.59 -4.18 13.47
C LYS A 39 14.90 -3.00 14.14
N VAL A 40 13.85 -3.27 14.90
CA VAL A 40 13.09 -2.25 15.62
C VAL A 40 13.59 -2.16 17.05
N TYR A 41 13.85 -0.94 17.51
CA TYR A 41 14.27 -0.62 18.86
C TYR A 41 13.22 0.25 19.55
N MET A 42 13.08 0.09 20.86
CA MET A 42 12.30 1.01 21.69
C MET A 42 13.25 2.01 22.31
N ALA A 43 13.13 3.27 21.89
CA ALA A 43 13.91 4.38 22.40
C ALA A 43 13.09 5.18 23.40
N HIS A 44 13.75 5.72 24.43
CA HIS A 44 13.15 6.68 25.34
C HIS A 44 13.27 8.09 24.79
N ASP A 45 12.16 8.81 24.83
CA ASP A 45 12.09 10.24 24.58
C ASP A 45 11.31 10.84 25.75
N ASP A 46 11.95 11.71 26.54
CA ASP A 46 11.33 12.31 27.72
C ASP A 46 10.35 13.42 27.38
N LEU A 47 10.60 14.12 26.28
CA LEU A 47 9.89 15.33 25.88
C LEU A 47 8.86 15.06 24.77
N GLU A 48 8.75 13.80 24.32
CA GLU A 48 7.82 13.37 23.25
C GLU A 48 7.89 14.25 22.00
N LYS A 49 9.12 14.67 21.64
CA LYS A 49 9.38 15.59 20.52
C LYS A 49 9.36 14.90 19.17
N CYS A 50 9.55 13.58 19.14
CA CYS A 50 9.67 12.84 17.88
C CYS A 50 8.31 12.59 17.25
N ASN A 51 8.22 12.80 15.93
CA ASN A 51 7.06 12.48 15.11
C ASN A 51 7.30 11.22 14.28
N VAL A 52 6.20 10.63 13.77
CA VAL A 52 6.29 9.47 12.88
C VAL A 52 6.91 9.89 11.54
N GLY A 53 7.92 9.15 11.09
CA GLY A 53 8.67 9.45 9.86
C GLY A 53 9.95 10.26 10.07
N ASP A 54 10.24 10.71 11.30
CA ASP A 54 11.51 11.38 11.62
C ASP A 54 12.70 10.41 11.48
N ILE A 55 13.86 10.93 11.06
CA ILE A 55 15.14 10.23 11.13
C ILE A 55 15.85 10.67 12.40
N VAL A 56 16.11 9.71 13.29
CA VAL A 56 16.65 9.95 14.63
C VAL A 56 17.93 9.18 14.86
N ARG A 57 18.87 9.78 15.62
CA ARG A 57 20.01 9.07 16.19
C ARG A 57 19.61 8.59 17.59
N ILE A 58 19.69 7.29 17.80
CA ILE A 58 19.49 6.68 19.11
C ILE A 58 20.84 6.26 19.69
N GLU A 59 21.01 6.48 21.00
CA GLU A 59 22.21 6.09 21.73
C GLU A 59 21.86 5.11 22.85
N HIS A 60 22.81 4.24 23.17
CA HIS A 60 22.65 3.31 24.28
C HIS A 60 22.60 4.06 25.61
N CYS A 61 21.60 3.74 26.44
CA CYS A 61 21.42 4.34 27.77
C CYS A 61 21.32 3.25 28.85
N ARG A 62 21.20 3.65 30.12
CA ARG A 62 20.83 2.70 31.17
C ARG A 62 19.48 2.08 30.83
N LYS A 63 19.27 0.84 31.26
CA LYS A 63 17.98 0.16 31.07
C LYS A 63 16.86 0.94 31.78
N ILE A 64 15.88 1.40 31.02
CA ILE A 64 14.69 2.11 31.55
C ILE A 64 13.52 1.14 31.70
N SER A 65 13.45 0.12 30.84
CA SER A 65 12.46 -0.96 30.88
C SER A 65 13.05 -2.24 30.28
N ARG A 66 12.29 -3.34 30.22
CA ARG A 66 12.76 -4.63 29.65
C ARG A 66 13.39 -4.47 28.26
N HIS A 67 12.79 -3.63 27.42
CA HIS A 67 13.15 -3.45 26.01
C HIS A 67 13.70 -2.05 25.67
N LYS A 68 13.62 -1.09 26.60
CA LYS A 68 14.08 0.30 26.42
C LYS A 68 15.49 0.48 26.97
N ASN A 69 16.47 0.16 26.12
CA ASN A 69 17.90 0.31 26.42
C ASN A 69 18.56 1.43 25.59
N PHE A 70 17.75 2.19 24.86
CA PHE A 70 18.20 3.28 24.01
C PHE A 70 17.42 4.55 24.34
N ALA A 71 18.06 5.70 24.17
CA ALA A 71 17.46 7.02 24.26
C ALA A 71 17.65 7.76 22.94
N VAL A 72 16.72 8.67 22.62
CA VAL A 72 16.88 9.56 21.46
C VAL A 72 17.91 10.63 21.79
N ALA A 73 18.98 10.71 21.00
CA ALA A 73 20.04 11.71 21.19
C ALA A 73 19.74 13.00 20.41
N GLU A 74 19.35 12.85 19.14
CA GLU A 74 19.04 13.96 18.23
C GLU A 74 18.06 13.51 17.14
N VAL A 75 17.27 14.46 16.66
CA VAL A 75 16.48 14.32 15.43
C VAL A 75 17.32 14.86 14.29
N ILE A 76 17.80 13.98 13.41
CA ILE A 76 18.67 14.34 12.28
C ILE A 76 17.84 14.99 11.17
N LYS A 77 16.65 14.45 10.89
CA LYS A 77 15.75 14.96 9.86
C LYS A 77 14.32 14.83 10.32
N ALA A 78 13.59 15.94 10.32
CA ALA A 78 12.16 15.93 10.59
C ALA A 78 11.38 15.29 9.44
N ALA A 79 10.24 14.69 9.76
CA ALA A 79 9.30 14.13 8.81
C ALA A 79 8.84 15.21 7.82
N MET A 80 8.64 14.79 6.56
CA MET A 80 8.05 15.66 5.55
C MET A 80 6.54 15.76 5.82
N THR A 81 6.14 16.79 6.56
CA THR A 81 4.73 17.13 6.80
C THR A 81 4.27 18.13 5.75
N TRP A 82 3.11 17.88 5.15
CA TRP A 82 2.42 18.87 4.34
C TRP A 82 1.30 19.46 5.19
N THR A 83 1.17 20.78 5.16
CA THR A 83 0.10 21.49 5.88
C THR A 83 -0.91 21.96 4.86
N ASP A 84 -2.15 21.52 5.01
CA ASP A 84 -3.26 22.01 4.23
C ASP A 84 -3.48 23.51 4.52
N PRO A 85 -3.46 24.39 3.51
CA PRO A 85 -3.65 25.82 3.74
C PRO A 85 -5.11 26.18 4.08
N GLU A 86 -6.07 25.33 3.73
CA GLU A 86 -7.50 25.59 3.95
C GLU A 86 -8.00 25.06 5.30
N THR A 87 -7.56 23.88 5.71
CA THR A 87 -7.97 23.27 6.99
C THR A 87 -6.96 23.49 8.12
N GLY A 88 -5.71 23.89 7.80
CA GLY A 88 -4.63 24.02 8.77
C GLY A 88 -4.15 22.68 9.34
N GLU A 89 -4.65 21.57 8.78
CA GLU A 89 -4.28 20.23 9.23
C GLU A 89 -2.90 19.84 8.68
N THR A 90 -2.03 19.37 9.57
CA THR A 90 -0.75 18.78 9.18
C THR A 90 -0.91 17.29 8.89
N VAL A 91 -0.93 16.94 7.62
CA VAL A 91 -0.92 15.55 7.15
C VAL A 91 0.51 15.12 6.85
N GLY A 92 0.99 14.12 7.60
CA GLY A 92 2.23 13.42 7.25
C GLY A 92 2.03 12.68 5.94
N ARG A 93 2.98 12.79 5.01
CA ARG A 93 2.99 11.96 3.80
C ARG A 93 3.28 10.52 4.21
N VAL A 94 2.26 9.77 4.62
CA VAL A 94 2.40 8.33 4.84
C VAL A 94 2.70 7.75 3.47
N ALA A 95 3.91 7.21 3.29
CA ALA A 95 4.21 6.33 2.19
C ALA A 95 3.34 5.09 2.36
N THR A 96 2.07 5.18 2.00
CA THR A 96 1.26 4.00 1.77
C THR A 96 2.05 3.23 0.73
N ARG A 97 2.32 1.96 1.04
CA ARG A 97 2.71 1.01 0.00
C ARG A 97 1.51 0.95 -0.92
N SER A 98 1.45 1.88 -1.88
CA SER A 98 0.56 1.73 -2.99
C SER A 98 0.96 0.41 -3.63
N PHE A 99 -0.02 -0.48 -3.80
CA PHE A 99 0.05 -1.44 -4.88
C PHE A 99 0.03 -0.61 -6.16
N SER A 100 1.14 0.06 -6.47
CA SER A 100 1.39 0.47 -7.83
C SER A 100 1.55 -0.83 -8.58
N ALA A 101 0.48 -1.25 -9.25
CA ALA A 101 0.55 -2.21 -10.34
C ALA A 101 1.24 -1.55 -11.54
N SER A 102 2.35 -0.83 -11.36
CA SER A 102 3.35 -0.81 -12.40
C SER A 102 4.02 -2.17 -12.30
N CYS A 103 3.54 -3.12 -13.11
CA CYS A 103 4.43 -4.18 -13.57
C CYS A 103 5.73 -3.48 -13.95
N VAL A 104 6.84 -3.90 -13.33
CA VAL A 104 8.15 -3.50 -13.83
C VAL A 104 8.12 -3.91 -15.29
N ALA A 105 8.04 -2.94 -16.20
CA ALA A 105 8.16 -3.17 -17.62
C ALA A 105 9.62 -3.54 -17.87
N ASN A 106 10.01 -4.74 -17.44
CA ASN A 106 11.10 -5.47 -18.06
C ASN A 106 10.61 -5.65 -19.49
N LYS A 107 11.12 -4.82 -20.39
CA LYS A 107 10.80 -4.88 -21.81
C LYS A 107 11.07 -6.31 -22.26
N ASP A 108 10.01 -7.06 -22.52
CA ASP A 108 10.14 -8.39 -23.09
C ASP A 108 10.54 -8.21 -24.55
N ILE A 109 11.84 -8.38 -24.79
CA ILE A 109 12.49 -8.12 -26.09
C ILE A 109 11.80 -8.93 -27.19
N LEU A 110 11.35 -10.15 -26.89
CA LEU A 110 10.66 -11.01 -27.84
C LEU A 110 9.26 -10.48 -28.17
N GLN A 111 8.56 -9.97 -27.16
CA GLN A 111 7.23 -9.38 -27.32
C GLN A 111 7.30 -8.06 -28.09
N GLU A 112 8.30 -7.22 -27.83
CA GLU A 112 8.54 -5.98 -28.60
C GLU A 112 8.94 -6.25 -30.05
N LEU A 113 9.78 -7.27 -30.31
CA LEU A 113 10.13 -7.72 -31.67
C LEU A 113 8.90 -8.21 -32.44
N TYR A 114 8.10 -9.08 -31.82
CA TYR A 114 6.88 -9.63 -32.41
C TYR A 114 5.84 -8.55 -32.72
N LEU A 115 5.60 -7.62 -31.79
CA LEU A 115 4.70 -6.49 -32.01
C LEU A 115 5.22 -5.54 -33.10
N LYS A 116 6.54 -5.40 -33.25
CA LYS A 116 7.15 -4.60 -34.31
C LYS A 116 6.97 -5.27 -35.68
N GLU A 117 7.16 -6.58 -35.78
CA GLU A 117 6.88 -7.36 -37.01
C GLU A 117 5.41 -7.23 -37.43
N ILE A 118 4.47 -7.47 -36.51
CA ILE A 118 3.03 -7.33 -36.81
C ILE A 118 2.67 -5.92 -37.27
N ARG A 119 3.16 -4.88 -36.58
CA ARG A 119 2.85 -3.48 -36.95
C ARG A 119 3.47 -3.08 -38.28
N SER A 120 4.62 -3.65 -38.64
CA SER A 120 5.27 -3.41 -39.91
C SER A 120 4.60 -4.13 -41.08
N TYR A 121 3.85 -5.20 -40.80
CA TYR A 121 3.11 -5.94 -41.81
C TYR A 121 1.89 -5.14 -42.27
N LYS A 122 2.05 -4.45 -43.40
CA LYS A 122 0.94 -3.97 -44.21
C LYS A 122 0.76 -4.99 -45.34
N PRO A 123 -0.35 -5.75 -45.39
CA PRO A 123 -0.60 -6.61 -46.53
C PRO A 123 -0.71 -5.74 -47.78
N ASP A 124 -0.05 -6.13 -48.86
CA ASP A 124 -0.22 -5.46 -50.14
C ASP A 124 -1.71 -5.46 -50.50
N ALA A 125 -2.23 -4.30 -50.86
CA ALA A 125 -3.63 -4.12 -51.19
C ALA A 125 -3.97 -4.95 -52.44
N SER A 126 -4.43 -6.18 -52.22
CA SER A 126 -5.04 -6.99 -53.27
C SER A 126 -6.35 -6.31 -53.67
N ALA A 127 -6.36 -5.75 -54.87
CA ALA A 127 -7.58 -5.24 -55.49
C ALA A 127 -8.47 -6.42 -55.88
N THR A 128 -9.32 -6.88 -54.96
CA THR A 128 -10.46 -7.74 -55.29
C THR A 128 -11.75 -6.98 -55.01
N LYS A 129 -12.42 -6.60 -56.10
CA LYS A 129 -13.85 -6.27 -56.09
C LYS A 129 -14.63 -7.51 -55.67
N ALA A 130 -15.34 -7.44 -54.55
CA ALA A 130 -16.55 -8.23 -54.30
C ALA A 130 -17.31 -7.59 -53.13
N ASP A 131 -18.61 -7.43 -53.33
CA ASP A 131 -19.60 -6.93 -52.38
C ASP A 131 -19.45 -7.59 -50.99
N VAL A 132 -19.20 -6.80 -49.95
CA VAL A 132 -19.32 -7.25 -48.55
C VAL A 132 -20.31 -6.32 -47.87
N SER A 133 -21.59 -6.69 -47.95
CA SER A 133 -22.65 -6.07 -47.15
C SER A 133 -22.39 -6.39 -45.68
N THR A 134 -21.85 -5.42 -44.95
CA THR A 134 -21.72 -5.48 -43.49
C THR A 134 -23.05 -5.07 -42.88
N LYS A 135 -23.78 -6.01 -42.26
CA LYS A 135 -24.94 -5.65 -41.44
C LYS A 135 -24.44 -4.86 -40.23
N GLU A 136 -24.96 -3.65 -40.02
CA GLU A 136 -24.64 -2.82 -38.86
C GLU A 136 -24.91 -3.60 -37.57
N PHE A 137 -23.87 -3.73 -36.73
CA PHE A 137 -23.92 -4.50 -35.50
C PHE A 137 -24.61 -3.67 -34.40
N ALA A 138 -25.85 -4.03 -34.08
CA ALA A 138 -26.53 -3.51 -32.90
C ALA A 138 -26.15 -4.35 -31.67
N ALA A 139 -25.62 -3.70 -30.64
CA ALA A 139 -25.28 -4.39 -29.39
C ALA A 139 -26.56 -5.02 -28.77
N PRO A 140 -26.46 -6.26 -28.23
CA PRO A 140 -27.59 -6.86 -27.52
C PRO A 140 -27.97 -5.97 -26.33
N LYS A 141 -29.27 -5.79 -26.11
CA LYS A 141 -29.75 -5.07 -24.92
C LYS A 141 -29.17 -5.75 -23.68
N VAL A 142 -28.56 -4.94 -22.81
CA VAL A 142 -28.00 -5.38 -21.53
C VAL A 142 -29.08 -6.21 -20.82
N PRO A 143 -28.77 -7.43 -20.36
CA PRO A 143 -29.76 -8.27 -19.69
C PRO A 143 -30.31 -7.50 -18.49
N GLU A 144 -31.63 -7.37 -18.42
CA GLU A 144 -32.27 -6.78 -17.24
C GLU A 144 -31.91 -7.65 -16.03
N ALA A 145 -31.33 -7.03 -15.00
CA ALA A 145 -30.99 -7.71 -13.77
C ALA A 145 -32.24 -8.45 -13.25
N PRO A 146 -32.09 -9.68 -12.74
CA PRO A 146 -33.24 -10.41 -12.21
C PRO A 146 -33.88 -9.57 -11.11
N LYS A 147 -35.12 -9.17 -11.33
CA LYS A 147 -35.96 -8.61 -10.28
C LYS A 147 -36.23 -9.76 -9.33
N ASN A 148 -35.48 -9.81 -8.24
CA ASN A 148 -35.79 -10.71 -7.15
C ASN A 148 -37.05 -10.13 -6.49
N ASP A 149 -38.21 -10.57 -6.96
CA ASP A 149 -39.51 -10.30 -6.35
C ASP A 149 -39.64 -11.13 -5.07
N ILE A 150 -38.71 -10.93 -4.13
CA ILE A 150 -38.87 -11.44 -2.77
C ILE A 150 -39.84 -10.47 -2.12
N ASP A 151 -41.10 -10.86 -2.09
CA ASP A 151 -42.18 -10.08 -1.50
C ASP A 151 -42.07 -10.13 0.03
N LEU A 152 -41.05 -9.45 0.57
CA LEU A 152 -40.71 -9.42 2.00
C LEU A 152 -41.91 -9.05 2.90
N LYS A 153 -42.91 -8.37 2.32
CA LYS A 153 -44.15 -8.00 2.99
C LYS A 153 -45.06 -9.20 3.29
N SER A 154 -45.07 -10.25 2.46
CA SER A 154 -45.84 -11.46 2.74
C SER A 154 -45.15 -12.33 3.79
N ASP A 155 -43.81 -12.42 3.71
CA ASP A 155 -43.02 -13.19 4.66
C ASP A 155 -43.07 -12.57 6.06
N LEU A 156 -43.01 -11.24 6.17
CA LEU A 156 -43.13 -10.57 7.46
C LEU A 156 -44.51 -10.80 8.11
N LYS A 157 -45.58 -10.84 7.32
CA LYS A 157 -46.94 -11.17 7.81
C LYS A 157 -47.07 -12.61 8.30
N SER A 158 -46.41 -13.57 7.64
CA SER A 158 -46.47 -14.97 8.07
C SER A 158 -45.75 -15.18 9.42
N TYR A 159 -44.68 -14.43 9.68
CA TYR A 159 -44.02 -14.43 10.98
C TYR A 159 -44.84 -13.75 12.08
N GLU A 160 -45.51 -12.63 11.78
CA GLU A 160 -46.43 -11.98 12.74
C GLU A 160 -47.59 -12.90 13.12
N GLN A 161 -48.11 -13.67 12.16
CA GLN A 161 -49.16 -14.68 12.41
C GLN A 161 -48.64 -15.89 13.20
N ALA A 162 -47.39 -16.31 12.99
CA ALA A 162 -46.77 -17.41 13.72
C ALA A 162 -46.39 -17.06 15.17
N GLY A 163 -46.31 -15.76 15.51
CA GLY A 163 -45.97 -15.28 16.86
C GLY A 163 -47.10 -15.36 17.90
N VAL A 164 -48.32 -15.75 17.53
CA VAL A 164 -49.46 -15.85 18.46
C VAL A 164 -49.73 -17.31 18.82
N LEU A 165 -48.78 -17.95 19.53
CA LEU A 165 -49.04 -19.18 20.29
C LEU A 165 -47.94 -19.41 21.35
N SER A 166 -47.99 -18.60 22.40
CA SER A 166 -47.53 -18.99 23.74
C SER A 166 -48.31 -18.22 24.82
N GLN A 167 -49.54 -18.68 25.06
CA GLN A 167 -50.17 -18.71 26.38
C GLN A 167 -50.81 -20.07 26.56
#